data_AF-A0A5J4S7K2-F1
#
_entry.id   AF-A0A5J4S7K2-F1
#
_cell.length_a   1.000
_cell.length_b   1.000
_cell.length_c   1.000
_cell.angle_alpha   90.00
_cell.angle_beta   90.00
_cell.angle_gamma   90.00
#
_symmetry.space_group_name_H-M   'P 1'
#
loop_
_entity.id
_entity.type
_entity.pdbx_description
1 polymer ?
#
loop_
_entity_poly.entity_id
_entity_poly.type
_entity_poly.pdbx_seq_one_letter_code
_entity_poly.pdbx_strand_id
1 'polypeptide(L)'
;MKKYIIVLFVTCAFALTGCENEATEPGGTAVEKMAGDWWVTYQNSMEEYESLFEETGAMPDENNIENWTWDYLYSEASSLIYTFNTAANLSTEMYITDKKSYWDYKVKASVNYKERAFTCPTTANLAYEDCYVTIIGGKILERAATTPSGMPADSIVFYIKFSDDEYGFTYTKVSGFRRTGFEADDF
;
A
#
# COMPACT_ATOMS: atom_id res chain seq x y z
N MET A 1 12.75 -13.73 -69.66
CA MET A 1 11.68 -13.63 -68.63
C MET A 1 12.08 -14.13 -67.23
N LYS A 2 13.25 -14.78 -67.03
CA LYS A 2 13.70 -15.22 -65.68
C LYS A 2 14.47 -14.20 -64.84
N LYS A 3 14.94 -13.08 -65.42
CA LYS A 3 15.77 -12.08 -64.71
C LYS A 3 14.97 -11.03 -63.92
N TYR A 4 13.68 -10.84 -64.23
CA TYR A 4 12.82 -9.86 -63.55
C TYR A 4 12.10 -10.43 -62.31
N ILE A 5 12.04 -11.76 -62.17
CA ILE A 5 11.38 -12.43 -61.04
C ILE A 5 12.23 -12.34 -59.76
N ILE A 6 13.56 -12.34 -59.89
CA ILE A 6 14.48 -12.21 -58.75
C ILE A 6 14.44 -10.78 -58.17
N VAL A 7 14.25 -9.76 -59.01
CA VAL A 7 14.19 -8.34 -58.58
C VAL A 7 12.91 -8.04 -57.80
N LEU A 8 11.80 -8.75 -58.10
CA LEU A 8 10.53 -8.60 -57.38
C LEU A 8 10.53 -9.24 -55.99
N PHE A 9 11.35 -10.28 -55.78
CA PHE A 9 11.47 -10.94 -54.48
C PHE A 9 12.40 -10.18 -53.51
N VAL A 10 13.44 -9.51 -54.01
CA VAL A 10 14.35 -8.70 -53.19
C VAL A 10 13.69 -7.40 -52.72
N THR A 11 12.74 -6.85 -53.48
CA THR A 11 11.99 -5.64 -53.09
C THR A 11 10.88 -5.92 -52.07
N CYS A 12 10.30 -7.13 -52.03
CA CYS A 12 9.34 -7.52 -50.99
C CYS A 12 9.98 -7.76 -49.61
N ALA A 13 11.29 -8.01 -49.53
CA ALA A 13 11.97 -8.26 -48.25
C ALA A 13 12.24 -6.98 -47.44
N PHE A 14 12.25 -5.80 -48.07
CA PHE A 14 12.43 -4.51 -47.39
C PHE A 14 11.11 -3.86 -46.92
N ALA A 15 9.96 -4.45 -47.25
CA ALA A 15 8.65 -3.91 -46.88
C ALA A 15 8.14 -4.41 -45.50
N LEU A 16 8.91 -5.26 -44.80
CA LEU A 16 8.53 -5.83 -43.51
C LEU A 16 9.23 -5.20 -42.31
N THR A 17 10.02 -4.14 -42.48
CA THR A 17 10.40 -3.26 -41.36
C THR A 17 9.24 -2.29 -41.07
N GLY A 18 8.04 -2.83 -40.91
CA GLY A 18 6.94 -2.09 -40.29
C GLY A 18 7.34 -1.85 -38.85
N CYS A 19 7.32 -0.58 -38.43
CA CYS A 19 7.76 -0.07 -37.13
C CYS A 19 7.80 -1.14 -36.04
N GLU A 20 8.97 -1.34 -35.44
CA GLU A 20 9.01 -1.87 -34.09
C GLU A 20 8.02 -1.03 -33.28
N ASN A 21 6.91 -1.65 -32.88
CA ASN A 21 6.00 -1.06 -31.93
C ASN A 21 6.75 -1.03 -30.60
N GLU A 22 7.68 -0.09 -30.46
CA GLU A 22 8.14 0.34 -29.16
C GLU A 22 6.94 1.05 -28.55
N ALA A 23 6.11 0.28 -27.84
CA ALA A 23 5.14 0.85 -26.93
C ALA A 23 5.93 1.82 -26.05
N THR A 24 5.68 3.12 -26.22
CA THR A 24 6.39 4.14 -25.46
C THR A 24 6.09 3.92 -23.99
N GLU A 25 7.11 3.58 -23.22
CA GLU A 25 6.99 3.44 -21.77
C GLU A 25 6.68 4.83 -21.19
N PRO A 26 5.51 5.00 -20.54
CA PRO A 26 5.11 6.30 -19.99
C PRO A 26 6.02 6.74 -18.82
N GLY A 27 6.83 5.83 -18.30
CA GLY A 27 7.65 6.02 -17.11
C GLY A 27 6.80 6.10 -15.84
N GLY A 28 7.41 6.58 -14.77
CA GLY A 28 6.76 6.74 -13.48
C GLY A 28 7.73 7.14 -12.38
N THR A 29 7.25 7.16 -11.14
CA THR A 29 8.08 7.47 -9.97
C THR A 29 8.77 6.20 -9.47
N ALA A 30 9.84 6.36 -8.70
CA ALA A 30 10.68 5.24 -8.26
C ALA A 30 9.96 4.24 -7.34
N VAL A 31 8.78 4.60 -6.84
CA VAL A 31 7.88 3.76 -6.02
C VAL A 31 6.48 3.65 -6.63
N GLU A 32 6.31 3.85 -7.94
CA GLU A 32 5.03 3.94 -8.65
C GLU A 32 4.00 2.84 -8.27
N LYS A 33 4.43 1.58 -8.13
CA LYS A 33 3.52 0.46 -7.81
C LYS A 33 3.13 0.39 -6.33
N MET A 34 3.83 1.15 -5.47
CA MET A 34 3.54 1.26 -4.04
C MET A 34 2.89 2.60 -3.67
N ALA A 35 2.89 3.57 -4.59
CA ALA A 35 2.11 4.80 -4.46
C ALA A 35 0.64 4.56 -4.85
N GLY A 36 -0.29 5.25 -4.20
CA GLY A 36 -1.71 5.11 -4.46
C GLY A 36 -2.62 5.74 -3.40
N ASP A 37 -3.89 5.77 -3.75
CA ASP A 37 -5.00 6.05 -2.85
C ASP A 37 -5.62 4.72 -2.42
N TRP A 38 -5.91 4.57 -1.13
CA TRP A 38 -6.35 3.30 -0.56
C TRP A 38 -7.57 3.50 0.33
N TRP A 39 -8.57 2.64 0.15
CA TRP A 39 -9.63 2.45 1.13
C TRP A 39 -9.17 1.41 2.14
N VAL A 40 -9.10 1.78 3.42
CA VAL A 40 -8.63 0.91 4.49
C VAL A 40 -9.58 0.91 5.67
N THR A 41 -9.51 -0.14 6.46
CA THR A 41 -10.15 -0.24 7.77
C THR A 41 -9.11 -0.41 8.86
N TYR A 42 -9.48 -0.06 10.09
CA TYR A 42 -8.63 -0.13 11.28
C TYR A 42 -9.18 -1.20 12.22
N GLN A 43 -8.36 -2.22 12.50
CA GLN A 43 -8.70 -3.35 13.37
C GLN A 43 -7.82 -3.33 14.62
N ASN A 44 -8.40 -3.75 15.74
CA ASN A 44 -7.74 -3.84 17.03
C ASN A 44 -7.55 -5.31 17.44
N SER A 45 -6.58 -5.54 18.33
CA SER A 45 -6.24 -6.87 18.82
C SER A 45 -7.23 -7.32 19.89
N MET A 46 -7.87 -8.48 19.70
CA MET A 46 -8.77 -9.02 20.72
C MET A 46 -8.02 -9.46 21.96
N GLU A 47 -6.82 -10.01 21.81
CA GLU A 47 -6.00 -10.45 22.94
C GLU A 47 -5.54 -9.27 23.82
N GLU A 48 -5.20 -8.13 23.20
CA GLU A 48 -4.93 -6.91 23.95
C GLU A 48 -6.19 -6.36 24.61
N TYR A 49 -7.35 -6.44 23.95
CA TYR A 49 -8.60 -5.97 24.51
C TYR A 49 -8.96 -6.74 25.79
N GLU A 50 -8.90 -8.07 25.73
CA GLU A 50 -9.09 -8.96 26.88
C GLU A 50 -8.13 -8.60 28.02
N SER A 51 -6.84 -8.42 27.71
CA SER A 51 -5.82 -8.13 28.71
C SER A 51 -5.91 -6.73 29.32
N LEU A 52 -6.31 -5.71 28.56
CA LEU A 52 -6.32 -4.31 28.99
C LEU A 52 -7.64 -3.89 29.64
N PHE A 53 -8.78 -4.42 29.15
CA PHE A 53 -10.11 -3.95 29.54
C PHE A 53 -10.95 -4.98 30.29
N GLU A 54 -10.74 -6.27 30.04
CA GLU A 54 -11.45 -7.34 30.75
C GLU A 54 -10.64 -7.93 31.91
N GLU A 55 -9.35 -7.57 32.01
CA GLU A 55 -8.39 -8.16 32.95
C GLU A 55 -8.33 -9.70 32.82
N THR A 56 -8.54 -10.21 31.61
CA THR A 56 -8.45 -11.64 31.28
C THR A 56 -7.40 -11.88 30.20
N GLY A 57 -6.91 -13.11 30.07
CA GLY A 57 -5.84 -13.40 29.10
C GLY A 57 -4.49 -12.78 29.49
N ALA A 58 -3.60 -12.64 28.51
CA ALA A 58 -2.28 -12.05 28.68
C ALA A 58 -1.93 -11.21 27.45
N MET A 59 -1.17 -10.13 27.66
CA MET A 59 -0.66 -9.30 26.57
C MET A 59 0.08 -10.17 25.53
N PRO A 60 -0.28 -10.08 24.24
CA PRO A 60 0.31 -10.90 23.20
C PRO A 60 1.74 -10.47 22.84
N ASP A 61 2.56 -11.41 22.36
CA ASP A 61 3.93 -11.13 21.91
C ASP A 61 3.93 -10.44 20.53
N GLU A 62 4.47 -9.22 20.47
CA GLU A 62 4.59 -8.40 19.27
C GLU A 62 5.37 -9.11 18.14
N ASN A 63 6.29 -10.03 18.46
CA ASN A 63 7.03 -10.79 17.45
C ASN A 63 6.13 -11.70 16.59
N ASN A 64 4.91 -12.00 17.07
CA ASN A 64 3.94 -12.85 16.40
C ASN A 64 2.69 -12.07 15.97
N ILE A 65 2.79 -10.76 15.75
CA ILE A 65 1.67 -9.87 15.42
C ILE A 65 0.81 -10.35 14.23
N GLU A 66 1.40 -11.06 13.26
CA GLU A 66 0.66 -11.64 12.13
C GLU A 66 -0.34 -12.74 12.55
N ASN A 67 -0.21 -13.30 13.75
CA ASN A 67 -1.06 -14.36 14.29
C ASN A 67 -2.11 -13.87 15.31
N TRP A 68 -2.15 -12.56 15.61
CA TRP A 68 -3.14 -12.01 16.54
C TRP A 68 -4.55 -12.05 15.94
N THR A 69 -5.56 -12.00 16.81
CA THR A 69 -6.96 -11.92 16.40
C THR A 69 -7.35 -10.46 16.22
N TRP A 70 -7.73 -10.10 15.00
CA TRP A 70 -8.03 -8.71 14.62
C TRP A 70 -9.53 -8.53 14.41
N ASP A 71 -10.13 -7.57 15.12
CA ASP A 71 -11.55 -7.26 15.02
C ASP A 71 -11.84 -5.75 14.99
N TYR A 72 -13.07 -5.39 14.62
CA TYR A 72 -13.56 -4.02 14.54
C TYR A 72 -14.22 -3.59 15.85
N LEU A 73 -13.41 -3.27 16.86
CA LEU A 73 -13.93 -2.93 18.19
C LEU A 73 -14.71 -1.61 18.23
N TYR A 74 -14.29 -0.62 17.44
CA TYR A 74 -14.90 0.72 17.46
C TYR A 74 -15.73 1.03 16.22
N SER A 75 -15.27 0.61 15.04
CA SER A 75 -15.91 0.95 13.77
C SER A 75 -15.43 0.03 12.65
N GLU A 76 -16.36 -0.33 11.77
CA GLU A 76 -16.07 -0.98 10.47
C GLU A 76 -15.92 0.04 9.32
N ALA A 77 -15.96 1.34 9.63
CA ALA A 77 -15.90 2.38 8.63
C ALA A 77 -14.57 2.35 7.86
N SER A 78 -14.68 2.53 6.54
CA SER A 78 -13.51 2.69 5.67
C SER A 78 -13.04 4.14 5.67
N SER A 79 -11.73 4.31 5.65
CA SER A 79 -11.06 5.62 5.59
C SER A 79 -10.08 5.65 4.43
N LEU A 80 -9.84 6.85 3.90
CA LEU A 80 -8.83 7.04 2.86
C LEU A 80 -7.44 7.24 3.47
N ILE A 81 -6.47 6.52 2.93
CA ILE A 81 -5.04 6.81 3.13
C ILE A 81 -4.33 6.94 1.79
N TYR A 82 -3.16 7.56 1.83
CA TYR A 82 -2.38 7.89 0.65
C TYR A 82 -0.94 7.45 0.85
N THR A 83 -0.38 6.79 -0.16
CA THR A 83 1.06 6.52 -0.27
C THR A 83 1.60 7.20 -1.53
N PHE A 84 2.76 7.86 -1.45
CA PHE A 84 3.32 8.56 -2.61
C PHE A 84 4.84 8.75 -2.48
N ASN A 85 5.51 8.93 -3.62
CA ASN A 85 6.95 9.14 -3.66
C ASN A 85 7.36 10.40 -2.89
N THR A 86 8.60 10.40 -2.42
CA THR A 86 9.22 11.64 -1.94
C THR A 86 9.62 12.53 -3.12
N ALA A 87 9.92 13.80 -2.85
CA ALA A 87 10.44 14.71 -3.87
C ALA A 87 11.80 14.27 -4.44
N ALA A 88 12.59 13.50 -3.67
CA ALA A 88 13.85 12.94 -4.13
C ALA A 88 13.66 11.78 -5.13
N ASN A 89 12.45 11.23 -5.22
CA ASN A 89 12.09 10.15 -6.13
C ASN A 89 13.02 8.93 -6.02
N LEU A 90 13.29 8.49 -4.80
CA LEU A 90 14.10 7.30 -4.51
C LEU A 90 13.20 6.08 -4.31
N SER A 91 13.66 4.91 -4.74
CA SER A 91 12.93 3.64 -4.57
C SER A 91 12.95 3.09 -3.14
N THR A 92 13.69 3.77 -2.25
CA THR A 92 13.92 3.35 -0.86
C THR A 92 13.07 4.12 0.15
N GLU A 93 12.27 5.10 -0.29
CA GLU A 93 11.43 5.91 0.60
C GLU A 93 10.12 6.32 -0.06
N MET A 94 9.06 6.41 0.75
CA MET A 94 7.77 6.98 0.35
C MET A 94 7.10 7.67 1.55
N TYR A 95 6.16 8.57 1.28
CA TYR A 95 5.26 9.09 2.31
C TYR A 95 4.04 8.19 2.46
N ILE A 96 3.53 8.10 3.70
CA ILE A 96 2.24 7.50 4.05
C ILE A 96 1.49 8.52 4.90
N THR A 97 0.22 8.77 4.60
CA THR A 97 -0.63 9.70 5.37
C THR A 97 -2.10 9.34 5.28
N ASP A 98 -2.85 9.59 6.34
CA ASP A 98 -4.32 9.46 6.36
C ASP A 98 -5.05 10.77 6.06
N LYS A 99 -4.35 11.91 6.00
CA LYS A 99 -4.94 13.25 5.86
C LYS A 99 -6.12 13.49 6.83
N LYS A 100 -5.95 13.17 8.12
CA LYS A 100 -6.98 13.34 9.18
C LYS A 100 -8.17 12.37 9.09
N SER A 101 -8.07 11.31 8.30
CA SER A 101 -9.15 10.31 8.18
C SER A 101 -9.20 9.34 9.37
N TYR A 102 -8.17 9.28 10.21
CA TYR A 102 -8.16 8.47 11.43
C TYR A 102 -7.43 9.15 12.59
N TRP A 103 -6.11 9.36 12.48
CA TRP A 103 -5.25 9.90 13.55
C TRP A 103 -4.48 11.17 13.15
N ASP A 104 -4.65 11.66 11.93
CA ASP A 104 -3.86 12.78 11.35
C ASP A 104 -2.36 12.51 11.36
N TYR A 105 -1.94 11.48 10.64
CA TYR A 105 -0.53 11.13 10.54
C TYR A 105 0.03 11.35 9.15
N LYS A 106 1.32 11.68 9.12
CA LYS A 106 2.15 11.68 7.92
C LYS A 106 3.57 11.29 8.32
N VAL A 107 4.06 10.19 7.75
CA VAL A 107 5.45 9.76 7.95
C VAL A 107 6.11 9.39 6.65
N LYS A 108 7.44 9.44 6.66
CA LYS A 108 8.25 8.89 5.58
C LYS A 108 8.67 7.47 5.96
N ALA A 109 8.17 6.49 5.23
CA ALA A 109 8.52 5.08 5.42
C ALA A 109 9.72 4.68 4.56
N SER A 110 10.54 3.78 5.09
CA SER A 110 11.56 3.05 4.33
C SER A 110 10.87 1.99 3.47
N VAL A 111 11.32 1.85 2.23
CA VAL A 111 10.72 0.98 1.22
C VAL A 111 11.73 -0.06 0.74
N ASN A 112 11.30 -1.32 0.71
CA ASN A 112 11.91 -2.35 -0.11
C ASN A 112 11.02 -2.56 -1.34
N TYR A 113 11.34 -1.87 -2.43
CA TYR A 113 10.48 -1.85 -3.61
C TYR A 113 10.31 -3.25 -4.20
N LYS A 114 11.39 -4.05 -4.26
CA LYS A 114 11.37 -5.39 -4.84
C LYS A 114 10.39 -6.31 -4.11
N GLU A 115 10.43 -6.30 -2.78
CA GLU A 115 9.57 -7.14 -1.94
C GLU A 115 8.19 -6.51 -1.66
N ARG A 116 7.91 -5.33 -2.23
CA ARG A 116 6.69 -4.53 -1.97
C ARG A 116 6.42 -4.32 -0.49
N ALA A 117 7.49 -4.14 0.28
CA ALA A 117 7.43 -4.01 1.73
C ALA A 117 7.86 -2.62 2.19
N PHE A 118 7.33 -2.19 3.33
CA PHE A 118 7.68 -0.90 3.94
C PHE A 118 7.64 -0.96 5.47
N THR A 119 8.41 -0.09 6.11
CA THR A 119 8.44 0.07 7.56
C THR A 119 8.78 1.51 7.91
N CYS A 120 8.36 1.94 9.09
CA CYS A 120 8.75 3.20 9.67
C CYS A 120 9.16 2.91 11.12
N PRO A 121 10.45 3.02 11.49
CA PRO A 121 10.81 3.01 12.90
C PRO A 121 10.11 4.18 13.60
N THR A 122 10.11 4.21 14.93
CA THR A 122 9.51 5.32 15.69
C THR A 122 10.04 6.66 15.20
N THR A 123 9.18 7.41 14.52
CA THR A 123 9.53 8.62 13.76
C THR A 123 8.54 9.71 14.10
N ALA A 124 9.02 10.96 14.21
CA ALA A 124 8.15 12.11 14.43
C ALA A 124 7.08 12.22 13.33
N ASN A 125 5.84 12.45 13.74
CA ASN A 125 4.74 12.73 12.84
C ASN A 125 4.97 14.08 12.15
N LEU A 126 4.77 14.13 10.84
CA LEU A 126 4.91 15.35 10.04
C LEU A 126 3.60 16.13 9.93
N ALA A 127 2.50 15.60 10.47
CA ALA A 127 1.19 16.25 10.44
C ALA A 127 0.94 17.15 11.66
N TYR A 128 1.42 16.76 12.84
CA TYR A 128 1.40 17.56 14.07
C TYR A 128 2.53 17.16 15.03
N GLU A 129 2.83 18.02 16.01
CA GLU A 129 3.93 17.85 16.98
C GLU A 129 3.56 16.86 18.11
N ASP A 130 4.55 16.42 18.88
CA ASP A 130 4.39 15.53 20.06
C ASP A 130 3.75 14.15 19.81
N CYS A 131 3.56 13.75 18.55
CA CYS A 131 3.22 12.40 18.16
C CYS A 131 4.37 11.73 17.38
N TYR A 132 4.66 10.48 17.72
CA TYR A 132 5.57 9.60 17.01
C TYR A 132 4.80 8.39 16.48
N VAL A 133 5.09 8.02 15.24
CA VAL A 133 4.43 6.91 14.55
C VAL A 133 5.44 5.80 14.31
N THR A 134 5.02 4.57 14.55
CA THR A 134 5.78 3.36 14.19
C THR A 134 4.93 2.51 13.25
N ILE A 135 5.53 2.02 12.16
CA ILE A 135 4.89 1.12 11.21
C ILE A 135 5.75 -0.13 11.02
N ILE A 136 5.16 -1.30 11.26
CA ILE A 136 5.80 -2.60 11.03
C ILE A 136 4.97 -3.46 10.08
N GLY A 137 5.59 -4.49 9.51
CA GLY A 137 4.92 -5.49 8.68
C GLY A 137 4.28 -4.97 7.40
N GLY A 138 4.61 -3.75 6.95
CA GLY A 138 3.97 -3.13 5.80
C GLY A 138 4.22 -3.89 4.51
N LYS A 139 3.15 -4.28 3.81
CA LYS A 139 3.16 -5.04 2.55
C LYS A 139 2.09 -4.51 1.60
N ILE A 140 2.44 -4.46 0.31
CA ILE A 140 1.49 -4.25 -0.79
C ILE A 140 1.49 -5.51 -1.66
N LEU A 141 0.32 -6.11 -1.84
CA LEU A 141 0.17 -7.34 -2.61
C LEU A 141 -0.63 -7.03 -3.88
N GLU A 142 -0.01 -7.27 -5.03
CA GLU A 142 -0.63 -7.00 -6.33
C GLU A 142 -1.87 -7.89 -6.52
N ARG A 143 -3.01 -7.27 -6.83
CA ARG A 143 -4.28 -7.94 -7.14
C ARG A 143 -4.80 -8.94 -6.09
N ALA A 144 -4.40 -8.79 -4.82
CA ALA A 144 -4.76 -9.71 -3.75
C ALA A 144 -6.07 -9.39 -3.03
N ALA A 145 -6.60 -8.16 -3.15
CA ALA A 145 -7.88 -7.77 -2.60
C ALA A 145 -9.02 -7.93 -3.62
N THR A 146 -10.26 -7.96 -3.13
CA THR A 146 -11.48 -7.90 -3.93
C THR A 146 -12.24 -6.62 -3.58
N THR A 147 -12.58 -5.80 -4.57
CA THR A 147 -13.35 -4.57 -4.37
C THR A 147 -14.82 -4.88 -4.04
N PRO A 148 -15.59 -3.91 -3.50
CA PRO A 148 -17.03 -4.07 -3.29
C PRO A 148 -17.79 -4.53 -4.55
N SER A 149 -17.38 -4.06 -5.74
CA SER A 149 -17.93 -4.48 -7.03
C SER A 149 -17.44 -5.85 -7.52
N GLY A 150 -16.64 -6.58 -6.73
CA GLY A 150 -16.20 -7.94 -7.02
C GLY A 150 -14.99 -8.05 -7.95
N MET A 151 -14.24 -6.95 -8.15
CA MET A 151 -13.06 -6.93 -9.03
C MET A 151 -11.76 -7.06 -8.22
N PRO A 152 -10.71 -7.69 -8.77
CA PRO A 152 -9.41 -7.75 -8.10
C PRO A 152 -8.72 -6.38 -8.07
N ALA A 153 -8.19 -6.01 -6.91
CA ALA A 153 -7.41 -4.79 -6.67
C ALA A 153 -6.16 -5.09 -5.83
N ASP A 154 -5.16 -4.21 -5.86
CA ASP A 154 -4.00 -4.33 -4.98
C ASP A 154 -4.45 -4.18 -3.52
N SER A 155 -3.88 -4.99 -2.64
CA SER A 155 -4.10 -4.88 -1.20
C SER A 155 -2.95 -4.15 -0.51
N ILE A 156 -3.26 -3.46 0.58
CA ILE A 156 -2.28 -2.90 1.51
C ILE A 156 -2.56 -3.44 2.91
N VAL A 157 -1.51 -3.79 3.65
CA VAL A 157 -1.61 -4.16 5.06
C VAL A 157 -0.38 -3.67 5.82
N PHE A 158 -0.57 -3.18 7.04
CA PHE A 158 0.50 -2.82 7.97
C PHE A 158 -0.04 -2.71 9.40
N TYR A 159 0.87 -2.67 10.37
CA TYR A 159 0.54 -2.43 11.77
C TYR A 159 1.11 -1.10 12.20
N ILE A 160 0.27 -0.23 12.76
CA ILE A 160 0.62 1.14 13.14
C ILE A 160 0.44 1.37 14.64
N LYS A 161 1.38 2.11 15.22
CA LYS A 161 1.37 2.55 16.62
C LYS A 161 1.55 4.06 16.67
N PHE A 162 0.81 4.71 17.56
CA PHE A 162 0.92 6.13 17.87
C PHE A 162 1.42 6.30 19.31
N SER A 163 2.37 7.20 19.54
CA SER A 163 2.95 7.40 20.88
C SER A 163 2.03 8.12 21.85
N ASP A 164 1.03 8.84 21.34
CA ASP A 164 0.06 9.63 22.10
C ASP A 164 -1.26 8.86 22.33
N ASP A 165 -1.31 7.59 21.95
CA ASP A 165 -2.42 6.70 22.28
C ASP A 165 -2.27 6.16 23.72
N GLU A 166 -2.59 7.02 24.69
CA GLU A 166 -2.40 6.77 26.13
C GLU A 166 -3.22 5.59 26.69
N TYR A 167 -4.32 5.23 26.03
CA TYR A 167 -5.24 4.16 26.43
C TYR A 167 -5.30 3.04 25.37
N GLY A 168 -4.33 3.03 24.46
CA GLY A 168 -4.37 2.35 23.18
C GLY A 168 -3.95 0.89 23.17
N PHE A 169 -4.37 0.24 22.09
CA PHE A 169 -3.74 -0.97 21.58
C PHE A 169 -2.29 -0.69 21.22
N THR A 170 -1.38 -1.64 21.43
CA THR A 170 0.03 -1.47 21.06
C THR A 170 0.15 -1.24 19.56
N TYR A 171 -0.62 -2.00 18.77
CA TYR A 171 -0.72 -1.79 17.33
C TYR A 171 -2.18 -1.88 16.88
N THR A 172 -2.53 -1.02 15.93
CA THR A 172 -3.74 -1.14 15.12
C THR A 172 -3.35 -1.74 13.77
N LYS A 173 -4.06 -2.76 13.30
CA LYS A 173 -3.88 -3.30 11.96
C LYS A 173 -4.67 -2.46 10.97
N VAL A 174 -3.97 -1.94 9.99
CA VAL A 174 -4.55 -1.23 8.85
C VAL A 174 -4.53 -2.16 7.66
N SER A 175 -5.69 -2.40 7.05
CA SER A 175 -5.73 -3.21 5.83
C SER A 175 -6.84 -2.76 4.90
N GLY A 176 -6.63 -2.94 3.59
CA GLY A 176 -7.59 -2.52 2.59
C GLY A 176 -7.09 -2.68 1.16
N PHE A 177 -7.68 -1.90 0.25
CA PHE A 177 -7.47 -2.06 -1.19
C PHE A 177 -7.26 -0.72 -1.91
N ARG A 178 -6.63 -0.78 -3.08
CA ARG A 178 -6.40 0.39 -3.95
C ARG A 178 -7.73 0.94 -4.46
N ARG A 179 -7.98 2.23 -4.24
CA ARG A 179 -9.19 2.92 -4.70
C ARG A 179 -9.30 2.84 -6.23
N THR A 180 -10.47 2.49 -6.73
CA THR A 180 -10.72 2.28 -8.18
C THR A 180 -11.16 3.55 -8.89
N GLY A 181 -11.75 4.50 -8.16
CA GLY A 181 -12.38 5.70 -8.72
C GLY A 181 -13.81 5.48 -9.22
N PHE A 182 -14.35 4.26 -9.11
CA PHE A 182 -15.78 4.01 -9.33
C PHE A 182 -16.55 4.26 -8.04
N GLU A 183 -17.66 5.00 -8.12
CA GLU A 183 -18.52 5.32 -6.97
C GLU A 183 -19.03 4.05 -6.25
N ALA A 184 -19.21 2.95 -6.97
CA ALA A 184 -19.66 1.67 -6.40
C ALA A 184 -18.63 1.01 -5.46
N ASP A 185 -17.37 1.45 -5.48
CA ASP A 185 -16.31 0.96 -4.61
C ASP A 185 -15.86 2.00 -3.56
N ASP A 186 -16.53 3.16 -3.49
CA ASP A 186 -16.24 4.23 -2.52
C ASP A 186 -17.19 4.16 -1.30
N PHE A 187 -16.77 4.78 -0.18
CA PHE A 187 -17.47 4.77 1.11
C PHE A 187 -17.75 6.19 1.65
#